data_AF-A0A3D2GP49-F1
#
_entry.id   AF-A0A3D2GP49-F1
#
_cell.length_a   1.000
_cell.length_b   1.000
_cell.length_c   1.000
_cell.angle_alpha   90.00
_cell.angle_beta   90.00
_cell.angle_gamma   90.00
#
_symmetry.space_group_name_H-M   'P 1'
#
loop_
_entity.id
_entity.type
_entity.pdbx_description
1 polymer ?
#
loop_
_entity_poly.entity_id
_entity_poly.type
_entity_poly.pdbx_seq_one_letter_code
_entity_poly.pdbx_strand_id
1 'polypeptide(L)'
;AIATGCSAELAQELGTCPAGSTGNADMLRVMQNRALAAQGAESGYDALGIQPIPFNADDCVIDGLGEAVISAWTDASTIVAGCGQRNLFTTCISEPTRADLIADVFQPALSAAYAYMADEEPSALAQIEMIAACQPYLSGGIAMTVAMPTDTELAATSDLILKAWRRGCKQLSLFRTAGPSDQPWGLPYQLAELDDEVEEQPEAVALAESVEQSRNRKSMPARRKGYTQK
;
A
#
# COMPACT_ATOMS: atom_id res chain seq x y z
N ALA A 1 -9.86 7.40 -3.69
CA ALA A 1 -11.28 7.81 -3.69
C ALA A 1 -12.12 6.99 -2.71
N ILE A 2 -12.46 5.74 -3.03
CA ILE A 2 -13.45 4.94 -2.27
C ILE A 2 -13.14 4.81 -0.77
N ALA A 3 -11.93 4.40 -0.40
CA ALA A 3 -11.54 4.26 1.01
C ALA A 3 -11.67 5.58 1.80
N THR A 4 -11.38 6.71 1.15
CA THR A 4 -11.51 8.05 1.70
C THR A 4 -12.98 8.43 1.89
N GLY A 5 -13.83 8.16 0.88
CA GLY A 5 -15.28 8.38 0.95
C GLY A 5 -15.93 7.56 2.06
N CYS A 6 -15.61 6.27 2.17
CA CYS A 6 -16.09 5.41 3.25
C CYS A 6 -15.67 5.93 4.63
N SER A 7 -14.44 6.43 4.78
CA SER A 7 -14.00 7.06 6.03
C SER A 7 -14.78 8.34 6.37
N ALA A 8 -15.26 9.06 5.35
CA ALA A 8 -16.10 10.25 5.53
C ALA A 8 -17.54 9.87 5.91
N GLU A 9 -18.11 8.83 5.31
CA GLU A 9 -19.40 8.24 5.73
C GLU A 9 -19.35 7.80 7.20
N LEU A 10 -18.30 7.10 7.60
CA LEU A 10 -18.07 6.74 9.01
C LEU A 10 -17.99 7.97 9.93
N ALA A 11 -17.47 9.09 9.43
CA ALA A 11 -17.39 10.33 10.20
C ALA A 11 -18.76 10.97 10.41
N GLN A 12 -19.72 10.79 9.50
CA GLN A 12 -21.09 11.29 9.67
C GLN A 12 -21.76 10.61 10.87
N GLU A 13 -21.59 9.29 10.99
CA GLU A 13 -22.22 8.50 12.05
C GLU A 13 -21.48 8.61 13.39
N LEU A 14 -20.14 8.60 13.36
CA LEU A 14 -19.32 8.44 14.58
C LEU A 14 -18.57 9.71 15.00
N GLY A 15 -18.63 10.76 14.19
CA GLY A 15 -17.80 11.96 14.30
C GLY A 15 -16.42 11.80 13.64
N THR A 16 -15.73 12.91 13.40
CA THR A 16 -14.40 12.91 12.78
C THR A 16 -13.30 12.41 13.73
N CYS A 17 -12.08 12.25 13.19
CA CYS A 17 -10.89 12.04 14.02
C CYS A 17 -10.75 13.20 15.04
N PRO A 18 -10.51 12.94 16.34
CA PRO A 18 -10.33 14.00 17.35
C PRO A 18 -9.18 14.96 17.04
N ALA A 19 -8.12 14.46 16.40
CA ALA A 19 -6.99 15.27 15.93
C ALA A 19 -7.32 16.09 14.66
N GLY A 20 -8.47 15.84 14.02
CA GLY A 20 -8.89 16.42 12.75
C GLY A 20 -9.62 17.76 12.85
N SER A 21 -9.90 18.27 14.05
CA SER A 21 -10.58 19.58 14.24
C SER A 21 -9.81 20.78 13.67
N THR A 22 -8.52 20.61 13.40
CA THR A 22 -7.63 21.61 12.76
C THR A 22 -7.13 21.19 11.37
N GLY A 23 -7.47 19.99 10.88
CA GLY A 23 -6.87 19.34 9.71
C GLY A 23 -7.75 19.24 8.46
N ASN A 24 -8.96 19.82 8.45
CA ASN A 24 -9.86 19.70 7.29
C ASN A 24 -9.35 20.46 6.06
N ALA A 25 -8.74 21.64 6.23
CA ALA A 25 -8.38 22.48 5.07
C ALA A 25 -7.31 21.83 4.18
N ASP A 26 -6.23 21.32 4.78
CA ASP A 26 -5.15 20.67 4.01
C ASP A 26 -5.61 19.34 3.39
N MET A 27 -6.42 18.56 4.11
CA MET A 27 -7.00 17.32 3.58
C MET A 27 -7.95 17.60 2.43
N LEU A 28 -8.80 18.62 2.55
CA LEU A 28 -9.69 19.05 1.48
C LEU A 28 -8.92 19.51 0.26
N ARG A 29 -7.85 20.29 0.46
CA ARG A 29 -6.94 20.67 -0.64
C ARG A 29 -6.40 19.45 -1.36
N VAL A 30 -5.91 18.44 -0.64
CA VAL A 30 -5.41 17.20 -1.24
C VAL A 30 -6.51 16.48 -2.02
N MET A 31 -7.73 16.41 -1.48
CA MET A 31 -8.86 15.77 -2.14
C MET A 31 -9.30 16.50 -3.40
N GLN A 32 -9.36 17.82 -3.37
CA GLN A 32 -9.69 18.66 -4.51
C GLN A 32 -8.64 18.56 -5.60
N ASN A 33 -7.35 18.62 -5.25
CA ASN A 33 -6.27 18.41 -6.21
C ASN A 33 -6.33 17.04 -6.87
N ARG A 34 -6.66 15.98 -6.12
CA ARG A 34 -6.82 14.63 -6.69
C ARG A 34 -8.05 14.52 -7.58
N ALA A 35 -9.15 15.20 -7.24
CA ALA A 35 -10.33 15.27 -8.10
C ALA A 35 -10.03 16.01 -9.41
N LEU A 36 -9.30 17.13 -9.36
CA LEU A 36 -8.83 17.85 -10.56
C LEU A 36 -7.91 16.98 -11.42
N ALA A 37 -6.96 16.27 -10.81
CA ALA A 37 -6.07 15.37 -11.53
C ALA A 37 -6.84 14.23 -12.21
N ALA A 38 -7.83 13.66 -11.54
CA ALA A 38 -8.71 12.64 -12.10
C ALA A 38 -9.57 13.15 -13.26
N GLN A 39 -9.90 14.45 -13.29
CA GLN A 39 -10.59 15.10 -14.41
C GLN A 39 -9.66 15.44 -15.58
N GLY A 40 -8.36 15.12 -15.49
CA GLY A 40 -7.38 15.43 -16.53
C GLY A 40 -6.95 16.90 -16.56
N ALA A 41 -7.11 17.64 -15.45
CA ALA A 41 -6.71 19.04 -15.41
C ALA A 41 -5.18 19.21 -15.51
N GLU A 42 -4.72 20.08 -16.41
CA GLU A 42 -3.28 20.41 -16.54
C GLU A 42 -2.83 21.48 -15.54
N SER A 43 -3.76 22.28 -15.01
CA SER A 43 -3.49 23.39 -14.09
C SER A 43 -4.64 23.62 -13.12
N GLY A 44 -4.48 24.55 -12.16
CA GLY A 44 -5.50 24.86 -11.15
C GLY A 44 -5.31 24.14 -9.81
N TYR A 45 -4.21 23.41 -9.64
CA TYR A 45 -3.84 22.78 -8.37
C TYR A 45 -3.49 23.82 -7.31
N ASP A 46 -3.96 23.59 -6.09
CA ASP A 46 -3.66 24.45 -4.94
C ASP A 46 -2.43 23.94 -4.16
N ALA A 47 -1.50 24.85 -3.89
CA ALA A 47 -0.27 24.63 -3.10
C ALA A 47 0.56 23.37 -3.46
N LEU A 48 0.74 23.09 -4.75
CA LEU A 48 1.64 22.04 -5.23
C LEU A 48 2.94 22.62 -5.79
N GLY A 49 4.09 22.06 -5.35
CA GLY A 49 5.41 22.38 -5.93
C GLY A 49 5.74 21.58 -7.19
N ILE A 50 5.14 20.39 -7.35
CA ILE A 50 5.25 19.53 -8.53
C ILE A 50 3.84 19.19 -8.97
N GLN A 51 3.52 19.48 -10.24
CA GLN A 51 2.21 19.16 -10.81
C GLN A 51 2.12 17.65 -11.08
N PRO A 52 0.96 17.02 -10.79
CA PRO A 52 0.74 15.63 -11.13
C PRO A 52 0.61 15.46 -12.64
N ILE A 53 0.82 14.22 -13.11
CA ILE A 53 0.52 13.86 -14.50
C ILE A 53 -1.01 13.80 -14.64
N PRO A 54 -1.61 14.52 -15.59
CA PRO A 54 -3.06 14.49 -15.80
C PRO A 54 -3.55 13.09 -16.11
N PHE A 55 -4.68 12.70 -15.53
CA PHE A 55 -5.33 11.44 -15.88
C PHE A 55 -5.95 11.54 -17.28
N ASN A 56 -5.66 10.56 -18.13
CA ASN A 56 -6.27 10.44 -19.44
C ASN A 56 -7.27 9.27 -19.40
N ALA A 57 -8.57 9.60 -19.45
CA ALA A 57 -9.62 8.60 -19.46
C ALA A 57 -9.58 7.71 -20.73
N ASP A 58 -9.09 8.25 -21.85
CA ASP A 58 -9.03 7.53 -23.13
C ASP A 58 -7.97 6.41 -23.12
N ASP A 59 -7.00 6.47 -22.21
CA ASP A 59 -5.99 5.41 -22.05
C ASP A 59 -6.55 4.19 -21.28
N CYS A 60 -7.77 4.27 -20.74
CA CYS A 60 -8.39 3.16 -20.02
C CYS A 60 -8.90 2.09 -20.99
N VAL A 61 -8.32 0.89 -20.90
CA VAL A 61 -8.73 -0.28 -21.70
C VAL A 61 -10.07 -0.86 -21.25
N ILE A 62 -10.51 -0.55 -20.03
CA ILE A 62 -11.78 -1.03 -19.46
C ILE A 62 -12.85 0.03 -19.65
N ASP A 63 -13.92 -0.35 -20.37
CA ASP A 63 -15.07 0.52 -20.63
C ASP A 63 -15.68 1.05 -19.30
N GLY A 64 -15.93 2.36 -19.27
CA GLY A 64 -16.51 3.04 -18.11
C GLY A 64 -15.56 3.25 -16.92
N LEU A 65 -14.31 2.75 -16.96
CA LEU A 65 -13.37 2.91 -15.87
C LEU A 65 -12.98 4.38 -15.65
N GLY A 66 -12.71 5.13 -16.72
CA GLY A 66 -12.35 6.54 -16.63
C GLY A 66 -13.46 7.39 -15.98
N GLU A 67 -14.71 7.17 -16.40
CA GLU A 67 -15.90 7.82 -15.82
C GLU A 67 -16.06 7.46 -14.34
N ALA A 68 -15.90 6.19 -13.99
CA ALA A 68 -15.97 5.72 -12.61
C ALA A 68 -14.88 6.34 -11.73
N VAL A 69 -13.66 6.51 -12.24
CA VAL A 69 -12.56 7.18 -11.54
C VAL A 69 -12.90 8.65 -11.27
N ILE A 70 -13.39 9.37 -12.28
CA ILE A 70 -13.79 10.78 -12.16
C ILE A 70 -14.92 10.93 -11.14
N SER A 71 -15.97 10.11 -11.23
CA SER A 71 -17.10 10.13 -10.29
C SER A 71 -16.61 9.85 -8.88
N ALA A 72 -15.85 8.78 -8.67
CA ALA A 72 -15.40 8.37 -7.35
C ALA A 72 -14.59 9.46 -6.64
N TRP A 73 -13.71 10.17 -7.35
CA TRP A 73 -12.93 11.27 -6.76
C TRP A 73 -13.79 12.51 -6.49
N THR A 74 -14.72 12.85 -7.38
CA THR A 74 -15.63 13.99 -7.22
C THR A 74 -16.58 13.77 -6.03
N ASP A 75 -17.17 12.58 -5.94
CA ASP A 75 -18.09 12.20 -4.86
C ASP A 75 -17.35 12.17 -3.52
N ALA A 76 -16.19 11.50 -3.47
CA ALA A 76 -15.38 11.46 -2.25
C ALA A 76 -14.95 12.86 -1.79
N SER A 77 -14.54 13.74 -2.70
CA SER A 77 -14.20 15.13 -2.36
C SER A 77 -15.39 15.89 -1.79
N THR A 78 -16.59 15.66 -2.32
CA THR A 78 -17.83 16.33 -1.86
C THR A 78 -18.22 15.87 -0.46
N ILE A 79 -18.22 14.56 -0.22
CA ILE A 79 -18.57 14.00 1.10
C ILE A 79 -17.58 14.47 2.16
N VAL A 80 -16.26 14.38 1.87
CA VAL A 80 -15.21 14.84 2.78
C VAL A 80 -15.35 16.34 3.10
N ALA A 81 -15.77 17.17 2.15
CA ALA A 81 -16.04 18.60 2.39
C ALA A 81 -17.18 18.85 3.37
N GLY A 82 -18.20 18.00 3.36
CA GLY A 82 -19.35 18.13 4.26
C GLY A 82 -19.07 17.66 5.69
N CYS A 83 -18.45 16.49 5.85
CA CYS A 83 -18.36 15.81 7.15
C CYS A 83 -16.94 15.53 7.64
N GLY A 84 -15.90 15.85 6.87
CA GLY A 84 -14.51 15.50 7.19
C GLY A 84 -14.27 13.99 7.09
N GLN A 85 -13.31 13.48 7.86
CA GLN A 85 -12.93 12.06 7.85
C GLN A 85 -12.74 11.49 9.25
N ARG A 86 -13.00 10.18 9.36
CA ARG A 86 -12.77 9.43 10.59
C ARG A 86 -11.32 8.99 10.72
N ASN A 87 -10.68 8.60 9.62
CA ASN A 87 -9.32 8.09 9.55
C ASN A 87 -8.41 9.14 8.92
N LEU A 88 -7.26 9.42 9.54
CA LEU A 88 -6.24 10.32 8.98
C LEU A 88 -5.55 9.72 7.76
N PHE A 89 -5.38 8.40 7.75
CA PHE A 89 -4.82 7.63 6.64
C PHE A 89 -5.76 6.47 6.35
N THR A 90 -6.00 6.20 5.07
CA THR A 90 -6.99 5.21 4.62
C THR A 90 -6.37 4.07 3.81
N THR A 91 -5.13 4.23 3.35
CA THR A 91 -4.49 3.29 2.42
C THR A 91 -2.99 3.20 2.68
N CYS A 92 -2.46 1.99 2.68
CA CYS A 92 -1.04 1.69 2.63
C CYS A 92 -0.85 0.35 1.91
N ILE A 93 0.38 0.06 1.49
CA ILE A 93 0.76 -1.27 1.01
C ILE A 93 1.80 -1.79 1.99
N SER A 94 1.50 -2.91 2.65
CA SER A 94 2.45 -3.62 3.51
C SER A 94 3.25 -4.65 2.72
N GLU A 95 4.31 -5.14 3.34
CA GLU A 95 5.05 -6.30 2.85
C GLU A 95 4.13 -7.54 2.84
N PRO A 96 4.35 -8.45 1.88
CA PRO A 96 3.58 -9.67 1.80
C PRO A 96 3.85 -10.54 3.03
N THR A 97 2.80 -11.14 3.54
CA THR A 97 2.79 -12.09 4.64
C THR A 97 2.49 -13.48 4.12
N ARG A 98 2.69 -14.51 4.95
CA ARG A 98 2.30 -15.88 4.61
C ARG A 98 0.80 -16.02 4.31
N ALA A 99 -0.04 -15.15 4.87
CA ALA A 99 -1.48 -15.16 4.58
C ALA A 99 -1.79 -14.72 3.15
N ASP A 100 -0.99 -13.80 2.58
CA ASP A 100 -1.19 -13.32 1.21
C ASP A 100 -0.89 -14.43 0.19
N LEU A 101 0.09 -15.29 0.48
CA LEU A 101 0.37 -16.50 -0.30
C LEU A 101 -0.77 -17.51 -0.25
N ILE A 102 -1.32 -17.76 0.95
CA ILE A 102 -2.43 -18.71 1.13
C ILE A 102 -3.68 -18.21 0.41
N ALA A 103 -3.91 -16.90 0.44
CA ALA A 103 -5.06 -16.29 -0.22
C ALA A 103 -4.91 -16.21 -1.75
N ASP A 104 -3.77 -16.67 -2.29
CA ASP A 104 -3.35 -16.44 -3.69
C ASP A 104 -3.52 -14.97 -4.09
N VAL A 105 -3.40 -14.08 -3.09
CA VAL A 105 -3.42 -12.65 -3.29
C VAL A 105 -2.00 -12.32 -3.68
N PHE A 106 -1.77 -12.30 -4.99
CA PHE A 106 -0.54 -11.79 -5.55
C PHE A 106 -0.48 -10.29 -5.24
N GLN A 107 -0.03 -9.95 -4.05
CA GLN A 107 0.23 -8.58 -3.67
C GLN A 107 1.44 -8.17 -4.48
N PRO A 108 1.31 -7.25 -5.46
CA PRO A 108 2.47 -6.75 -6.14
C PRO A 108 3.19 -5.87 -5.12
N ALA A 109 4.11 -6.44 -4.37
CA ALA A 109 5.28 -5.68 -3.96
C ALA A 109 6.19 -5.44 -5.19
N LEU A 110 5.59 -5.07 -6.34
CA LEU A 110 6.14 -4.63 -7.64
C LEU A 110 7.46 -5.26 -8.16
N SER A 111 7.91 -6.38 -7.61
CA SER A 111 9.22 -6.99 -7.88
C SER A 111 9.13 -8.50 -8.11
N ALA A 112 8.31 -9.24 -7.32
CA ALA A 112 8.24 -10.70 -7.44
C ALA A 112 7.34 -11.22 -8.59
N ALA A 113 6.33 -10.46 -9.03
CA ALA A 113 5.45 -10.86 -10.14
C ALA A 113 6.20 -10.93 -11.49
N TYR A 114 7.22 -10.09 -11.65
CA TYR A 114 7.93 -9.92 -12.92
C TYR A 114 9.03 -10.97 -13.12
N ALA A 115 9.65 -11.45 -12.04
CA ALA A 115 10.61 -12.56 -12.10
C ALA A 115 9.97 -13.91 -12.49
N TYR A 116 8.64 -14.06 -12.35
CA TYR A 116 7.92 -15.24 -12.83
C TYR A 116 7.64 -15.21 -14.35
N MET A 117 7.71 -14.03 -14.98
CA MET A 117 7.40 -13.85 -16.41
C MET A 117 8.63 -13.56 -17.29
N ALA A 118 9.77 -13.23 -16.69
CA ALA A 118 11.04 -13.00 -17.39
C ALA A 118 12.20 -13.52 -16.54
N ASP A 119 13.14 -14.24 -17.15
CA ASP A 119 14.34 -14.84 -16.54
C ASP A 119 15.32 -13.81 -15.91
N GLU A 120 14.97 -12.53 -15.80
CA GLU A 120 15.83 -11.45 -15.32
C GLU A 120 15.13 -10.58 -14.27
N GLU A 121 15.87 -10.26 -13.19
CA GLU A 121 15.38 -9.32 -12.17
C GLU A 121 15.30 -7.88 -12.74
N PRO A 122 14.21 -7.13 -12.49
CA PRO A 122 14.11 -5.75 -12.92
C PRO A 122 15.17 -4.89 -12.22
N SER A 123 15.78 -3.97 -12.96
CA SER A 123 16.74 -3.03 -12.38
C SER A 123 16.15 -2.28 -11.17
N ALA A 124 16.99 -1.95 -10.19
CA ALA A 124 16.58 -1.20 -8.99
C ALA A 124 15.85 0.11 -9.33
N LEU A 125 16.22 0.75 -10.45
CA LEU A 125 15.54 1.95 -10.92
C LEU A 125 14.12 1.66 -11.42
N ALA A 126 13.92 0.60 -12.19
CA ALA A 126 12.58 0.22 -12.67
C ALA A 126 11.64 -0.06 -11.49
N GLN A 127 12.14 -0.78 -10.48
CA GLN A 127 11.41 -1.02 -9.23
C GLN A 127 11.01 0.29 -8.54
N ILE A 128 11.91 1.29 -8.46
CA ILE A 128 11.62 2.60 -7.88
C ILE A 128 10.56 3.36 -8.69
N GLU A 129 10.66 3.38 -10.02
CA GLU A 129 9.68 4.05 -10.89
C GLU A 129 8.29 3.45 -10.74
N MET A 130 8.21 2.14 -10.58
CA MET A 130 6.98 1.41 -10.30
C MET A 130 6.35 1.82 -8.96
N ILE A 131 7.13 1.89 -7.87
CA ILE A 131 6.64 2.44 -6.59
C ILE A 131 6.14 3.87 -6.78
N ALA A 132 6.95 4.70 -7.44
CA ALA A 132 6.70 6.12 -7.58
C ALA A 132 5.39 6.38 -8.33
N ALA A 133 5.03 5.55 -9.31
CA ALA A 133 3.75 5.65 -10.00
C ALA A 133 2.55 5.42 -9.05
N CYS A 134 2.66 4.51 -8.09
CA CYS A 134 1.58 4.20 -7.14
C CYS A 134 1.53 5.16 -5.94
N GLN A 135 2.68 5.65 -5.50
CA GLN A 135 2.84 6.41 -4.25
C GLN A 135 1.90 7.63 -4.10
N PRO A 136 1.59 8.43 -5.16
CA PRO A 136 0.68 9.56 -5.08
C PRO A 136 -0.76 9.20 -4.69
N TYR A 137 -1.20 7.97 -4.95
CA TYR A 137 -2.56 7.51 -4.67
C TYR A 137 -2.72 6.96 -3.24
N LEU A 138 -1.62 6.69 -2.56
CA LEU A 138 -1.62 6.16 -1.19
C LEU A 138 -1.46 7.29 -0.18
N SER A 139 -2.29 7.26 0.86
CA SER A 139 -2.19 8.18 1.98
C SER A 139 -1.00 7.81 2.89
N GLY A 140 -0.82 6.52 3.17
CA GLY A 140 0.35 5.95 3.82
C GLY A 140 1.52 5.66 2.87
N GLY A 141 2.46 4.86 3.36
CA GLY A 141 3.64 4.40 2.61
C GLY A 141 3.41 3.08 1.87
N ILE A 142 4.39 2.73 1.05
CA ILE A 142 4.56 1.40 0.46
C ILE A 142 5.76 0.78 1.15
N ALA A 143 5.56 -0.31 1.88
CA ALA A 143 6.63 -1.10 2.45
C ALA A 143 7.20 -1.99 1.33
N MET A 144 8.21 -1.46 0.64
CA MET A 144 8.91 -2.19 -0.41
C MET A 144 10.41 -2.15 -0.20
N THR A 145 11.02 -3.30 -0.48
CA THR A 145 12.46 -3.49 -0.49
C THR A 145 12.93 -3.65 -1.93
N VAL A 146 13.87 -2.80 -2.35
CA VAL A 146 14.48 -2.83 -3.68
C VAL A 146 15.72 -3.71 -3.64
N ALA A 147 15.74 -4.74 -4.47
CA ALA A 147 16.88 -5.63 -4.63
C ALA A 147 17.96 -4.98 -5.51
N MET A 148 19.23 -5.15 -5.11
CA MET A 148 20.41 -4.70 -5.85
C MET A 148 21.50 -5.76 -5.82
N PRO A 149 22.36 -5.87 -6.85
CA PRO A 149 23.51 -6.77 -6.83
C PRO A 149 24.46 -6.52 -5.65
N THR A 150 25.08 -7.58 -5.12
CA THR A 150 26.05 -7.49 -4.01
C THR A 150 27.25 -6.60 -4.30
N ASP A 151 27.68 -6.53 -5.56
CA ASP A 151 28.80 -5.73 -6.06
C ASP A 151 28.44 -4.27 -6.39
N THR A 152 27.19 -3.84 -6.15
CA THR A 152 26.75 -2.46 -6.39
C THR A 152 27.63 -1.47 -5.61
N GLU A 153 28.22 -0.49 -6.30
CA GLU A 153 29.06 0.51 -5.66
C GLU A 153 28.27 1.46 -4.73
N LEU A 154 28.96 2.07 -3.77
CA LEU A 154 28.37 3.05 -2.85
C LEU A 154 27.79 4.26 -3.61
N ALA A 155 28.49 4.74 -4.65
CA ALA A 155 28.04 5.87 -5.46
C ALA A 155 26.72 5.57 -6.17
N ALA A 156 26.57 4.37 -6.74
CA ALA A 156 25.34 3.91 -7.37
C ALA A 156 24.19 3.78 -6.36
N THR A 157 24.48 3.25 -5.16
CA THR A 157 23.50 3.17 -4.05
C THR A 157 23.00 4.57 -3.66
N SER A 158 23.92 5.53 -3.51
CA SER A 158 23.56 6.91 -3.16
C SER A 158 22.73 7.59 -4.25
N ASP A 159 23.05 7.35 -5.52
CA ASP A 159 22.28 7.88 -6.65
C ASP A 159 20.85 7.31 -6.67
N LEU A 160 20.67 6.02 -6.40
CA LEU A 160 19.34 5.40 -6.29
C LEU A 160 18.48 6.01 -5.19
N ILE A 161 19.06 6.28 -4.01
CA ILE A 161 18.35 6.96 -2.91
C ILE A 161 17.88 8.35 -3.34
N LEU A 162 18.76 9.11 -4.00
CA LEU A 162 18.42 10.45 -4.50
C LEU A 162 17.36 10.41 -5.60
N LYS A 163 17.38 9.41 -6.47
CA LYS A 163 16.35 9.20 -7.50
C LYS A 163 15.00 8.86 -6.87
N ALA A 164 14.94 7.95 -5.91
CA ALA A 164 13.72 7.63 -5.19
C ALA A 164 13.12 8.87 -4.49
N TRP A 165 13.97 9.67 -3.84
CA TRP A 165 13.54 10.93 -3.23
C TRP A 165 12.98 11.91 -4.27
N ARG A 166 13.67 12.11 -5.40
CA ARG A 166 13.20 12.97 -6.50
C ARG A 166 11.87 12.51 -7.11
N ARG A 167 11.61 11.21 -7.09
CA ARG A 167 10.35 10.61 -7.55
C ARG A 167 9.22 10.66 -6.52
N GLY A 168 9.48 11.16 -5.31
CA GLY A 168 8.46 11.31 -4.27
C GLY A 168 8.15 10.03 -3.50
N CYS A 169 9.02 9.02 -3.56
CA CYS A 169 8.90 7.83 -2.71
C CYS A 169 8.99 8.23 -1.24
N LYS A 170 8.02 7.79 -0.42
CA LYS A 170 7.97 8.13 1.01
C LYS A 170 8.91 7.28 1.87
N GLN A 171 9.24 6.09 1.38
CA GLN A 171 10.10 5.11 2.04
C GLN A 171 10.87 4.32 0.97
N LEU A 172 12.06 3.87 1.33
CA LEU A 172 12.90 3.01 0.51
C LEU A 172 13.68 2.08 1.45
N SER A 173 13.48 0.77 1.29
CA SER A 173 14.37 -0.23 1.88
C SER A 173 15.25 -0.79 0.75
N LEU A 174 16.56 -0.92 1.01
CA LEU A 174 17.51 -1.44 0.03
C LEU A 174 18.06 -2.76 0.52
N PHE A 175 18.08 -3.75 -0.36
CA PHE A 175 18.60 -5.08 -0.06
C PHE A 175 19.62 -5.50 -1.11
N ARG A 176 20.76 -6.01 -0.65
CA ARG A 176 21.78 -6.56 -1.54
C ARG A 176 21.57 -8.06 -1.66
N THR A 177 21.43 -8.54 -2.89
CA THR A 177 21.16 -9.94 -3.19
C THR A 177 22.23 -10.54 -4.08
N ALA A 178 22.62 -11.78 -3.80
CA ALA A 178 23.45 -12.58 -4.71
C ALA A 178 22.63 -13.25 -5.84
N GLY A 179 21.29 -13.22 -5.75
CA GLY A 179 20.36 -13.74 -6.74
C GLY A 179 18.95 -13.93 -6.18
N PRO A 180 17.99 -14.45 -6.98
CA PRO A 180 16.58 -14.51 -6.59
C PRO A 180 16.28 -15.27 -5.29
N SER A 181 17.13 -16.23 -4.91
CA SER A 181 16.98 -17.05 -3.70
C SER A 181 17.44 -16.37 -2.40
N ASP A 182 18.14 -15.25 -2.49
CA ASP A 182 18.76 -14.55 -1.35
C ASP A 182 17.88 -13.40 -0.82
N GLN A 183 16.64 -13.26 -1.32
CA GLN A 183 15.73 -12.19 -0.91
C GLN A 183 15.31 -12.30 0.58
N PRO A 184 15.13 -11.17 1.30
CA PRO A 184 14.91 -11.13 2.75
C PRO A 184 13.58 -11.75 3.19
N TRP A 185 12.66 -11.92 2.25
CA TRP A 185 11.39 -12.58 2.47
C TRP A 185 11.53 -14.09 2.62
N GLY A 186 12.72 -14.65 2.28
CA GLY A 186 13.04 -16.07 2.46
C GLY A 186 11.96 -17.00 1.91
N LEU A 187 11.18 -16.52 0.94
CA LEU A 187 10.15 -17.31 0.31
C LEU A 187 10.88 -18.26 -0.61
N PRO A 188 10.94 -19.56 -0.28
CA PRO A 188 11.47 -20.50 -1.24
C PRO A 188 10.57 -20.35 -2.46
N TYR A 189 11.18 -19.98 -3.59
CA TYR A 189 10.62 -20.21 -4.90
C TYR A 189 10.59 -21.74 -5.13
N GLN A 190 9.85 -22.46 -4.29
CA GLN A 190 9.59 -23.90 -4.39
C GLN A 190 8.14 -24.15 -4.80
N LEU A 191 7.44 -23.13 -5.32
CA LEU A 191 6.20 -23.35 -6.08
C LEU A 191 6.45 -24.20 -7.34
N ALA A 192 7.69 -24.25 -7.84
CA ALA A 192 8.08 -25.11 -8.96
C ALA A 192 8.45 -26.56 -8.54
N GLU A 193 8.60 -26.83 -7.25
CA GLU A 193 8.93 -28.16 -6.70
C GLU A 193 7.85 -28.69 -5.74
N LEU A 194 6.63 -28.14 -5.82
CA LEU A 194 5.46 -28.84 -5.30
C LEU A 194 5.09 -29.92 -6.33
N ASP A 195 5.86 -31.01 -6.32
CA ASP A 195 5.34 -32.30 -6.79
C ASP A 195 3.99 -32.54 -6.08
N ASP A 196 3.04 -33.17 -6.78
CA ASP A 196 1.63 -33.41 -6.41
C ASP A 196 1.42 -34.21 -5.08
N GLU A 197 2.43 -34.35 -4.23
CA GLU A 197 2.31 -34.91 -2.88
C GLU A 197 2.06 -33.79 -1.86
N VAL A 198 0.78 -33.40 -1.75
CA VAL A 198 0.29 -32.68 -0.58
C VAL A 198 0.37 -33.62 0.62
N GLU A 199 1.52 -33.65 1.31
CA GLU A 199 1.55 -34.13 2.70
C GLU A 199 0.75 -33.13 3.55
N GLU A 200 -0.47 -33.53 3.94
CA GLU A 200 -1.28 -32.78 4.90
C GLU A 200 -0.47 -32.51 6.17
N GLN A 201 -0.04 -31.26 6.37
CA GLN A 201 0.65 -30.87 7.59
C GLN A 201 -0.37 -30.74 8.74
N PRO A 202 -0.33 -31.61 9.76
CA PRO A 202 -1.35 -31.66 10.82
C PRO A 202 -1.35 -30.42 11.73
N GLU A 203 -0.27 -29.62 11.73
CA GLU A 203 -0.15 -28.41 12.57
C GLU A 203 -1.03 -27.25 12.10
N ALA A 204 -1.30 -27.13 10.79
CA ALA A 204 -2.13 -26.04 10.25
C ALA A 204 -3.62 -26.22 10.59
N VAL A 205 -4.10 -27.46 10.60
CA VAL A 205 -5.47 -27.83 10.96
C VAL A 205 -5.71 -27.60 12.45
N ALA A 206 -4.75 -27.97 13.31
CA ALA A 206 -4.83 -27.75 14.75
C ALA A 206 -4.86 -26.25 15.12
N LEU A 207 -4.13 -25.40 14.38
CA LEU A 207 -4.15 -23.95 14.60
C LEU A 207 -5.50 -23.34 14.18
N ALA A 208 -6.07 -23.77 13.05
CA ALA A 208 -7.39 -23.33 12.60
C ALA A 208 -8.51 -23.70 13.60
N GLU A 209 -8.50 -24.92 14.13
CA GLU A 209 -9.44 -25.35 15.18
C GLU A 209 -9.25 -24.56 16.49
N SER A 210 -8.02 -24.23 16.86
CA SER A 210 -7.73 -23.40 18.05
C SER A 210 -8.22 -21.95 17.90
N VAL A 211 -8.12 -21.39 16.69
CA VAL A 211 -8.63 -20.04 16.38
C VAL A 211 -10.15 -20.02 16.43
N GLU A 212 -10.81 -21.09 15.97
CA GLU A 212 -12.26 -21.21 16.05
C GLU A 212 -12.78 -21.33 17.50
N GLN A 213 -12.09 -22.10 18.36
CA GLN A 213 -12.39 -22.15 19.80
C GLN A 213 -12.16 -20.80 20.52
N SER A 214 -11.22 -19.98 20.05
CA SER A 214 -10.94 -18.66 20.61
C SER A 214 -12.03 -17.60 20.33
N ARG A 215 -12.97 -17.88 19.41
CA ARG A 215 -14.14 -17.00 19.14
C ARG A 215 -15.17 -17.01 20.27
N ASN A 216 -15.09 -17.94 21.22
CA ASN A 216 -15.83 -17.87 22.50
C ASN A 216 -15.17 -16.83 23.42
N ARG A 217 -15.38 -15.57 23.08
CA ARG A 217 -14.81 -14.39 23.72
C ARG A 217 -15.21 -14.33 25.20
N LYS A 218 -14.33 -14.76 26.11
CA LYS A 218 -14.49 -14.52 27.55
C LYS A 218 -14.30 -13.03 27.84
N SER A 219 -15.26 -12.44 28.56
CA SER A 219 -15.19 -11.04 28.98
C SER A 219 -13.97 -10.80 29.88
N MET A 220 -13.26 -9.69 29.63
CA MET A 220 -12.07 -9.35 30.40
C MET A 220 -12.43 -8.83 31.80
N PRO A 221 -11.62 -9.13 32.82
CA PRO A 221 -11.82 -8.60 34.16
C PRO A 221 -11.65 -7.08 34.17
N ALA A 222 -12.57 -6.38 34.84
CA ALA A 222 -12.65 -4.92 34.84
C ALA A 222 -11.43 -4.19 35.45
N ARG A 223 -10.54 -4.88 36.17
CA ARG A 223 -9.32 -4.31 36.73
C ARG A 223 -8.20 -5.35 36.76
N ARG A 224 -7.06 -5.06 36.11
CA ARG A 224 -5.84 -5.88 36.19
C ARG A 224 -5.07 -5.51 37.47
N LYS A 225 -4.64 -6.50 38.25
CA LYS A 225 -3.72 -6.26 39.39
C LYS A 225 -2.34 -5.95 38.81
N GLY A 226 -1.89 -4.71 38.94
CA GLY A 226 -0.52 -4.33 38.57
C GLY A 226 0.48 -4.87 39.57
N TYR A 227 1.55 -5.50 39.08
CA TYR A 227 2.72 -5.87 39.85
C TYR A 227 3.79 -4.80 39.63
N THR A 228 4.06 -3.98 40.64
CA THR A 228 5.22 -3.07 40.64
C THR A 228 6.34 -3.76 41.39
N GLN A 229 7.42 -4.09 40.69
CA GLN A 229 8.66 -4.57 41.29
C GLN A 229 9.32 -3.40 42.04
N LYS A 230 9.66 -3.60 43.32
CA LYS A 230 10.53 -2.71 44.10
C LYS A 230 11.97 -3.13 43.93
#